data_AF-A0A7S3UPF1-F1
#
_entry.id   AF-A0A7S3UPF1-F1
#
_cell.length_a   1.000
_cell.length_b   1.000
_cell.length_c   1.000
_cell.angle_alpha   90.00
_cell.angle_beta   90.00
_cell.angle_gamma   90.00
#
_symmetry.space_group_name_H-M   'P 1'
#
loop_
_entity.id
_entity.type
_entity.pdbx_description
1 polymer ?
#
loop_
_entity_poly.entity_id
_entity_poly.type
_entity_poly.pdbx_seq_one_letter_code
_entity_poly.pdbx_strand_id
1 'polypeptide(L)'
;NPGAACPIAKYGSIQTRMRSDQDENKIAGNFSDVDFKFDLSVDYQHVEKDTQSHENVFAHVTCNCSAYDLTMHIFDHPAVDEDFILGSEMLPAQYDEELYMAFIREFGTHVLTQVRVGGRWGWQMEFSKMSWSHMESTGINISAGIAYAGKWTAGISFDVGVHHADMEAVTRAISHNSTFNVGGAFSPDVNVWTGSVKAQPMPLQLQLLEVSDFFTTLYLPNGTNLEAKRSSMQHAVRVYCLYVQKHVDPSAKCGDTHQWLI
;
A
#
# COMPACT_ATOMS: atom_id res chain seq x y z
N ASN A 1 16.80 19.96 -14.08
CA ASN A 1 15.99 20.86 -13.26
C ASN A 1 14.53 20.40 -13.28
N PRO A 2 14.11 19.53 -12.35
CA PRO A 2 12.70 19.20 -12.21
C PRO A 2 12.17 19.60 -10.82
N GLY A 3 11.34 20.63 -10.79
CA GLY A 3 10.12 20.76 -9.98
C GLY A 3 10.08 20.23 -8.54
N ALA A 4 11.05 20.54 -7.70
CA ALA A 4 10.99 20.29 -6.25
C ALA A 4 10.05 21.29 -5.55
N ALA A 5 8.76 21.15 -5.81
CA ALA A 5 7.74 21.48 -4.82
C ALA A 5 7.21 20.14 -4.34
N CYS A 6 6.91 19.99 -3.05
CA CYS A 6 5.88 19.03 -2.67
C CYS A 6 4.60 19.53 -3.38
N PRO A 7 4.15 18.94 -4.49
CA PRO A 7 2.93 19.38 -5.14
C PRO A 7 1.81 18.73 -4.33
N ILE A 8 1.55 19.25 -3.12
CA ILE A 8 0.43 18.77 -2.30
C ILE A 8 -0.82 19.35 -2.92
N ALA A 9 -1.35 18.61 -3.87
CA ALA A 9 -2.77 18.28 -3.99
C ALA A 9 -2.93 17.34 -5.19
N LYS A 10 -2.52 16.07 -5.05
CA LYS A 10 -3.36 15.03 -5.64
C LYS A 10 -4.32 14.62 -4.54
N TYR A 11 -5.56 15.09 -4.73
CA TYR A 11 -6.84 14.73 -4.11
C TYR A 11 -6.76 14.06 -2.74
N GLY A 12 -7.32 14.73 -1.72
CA GLY A 12 -7.76 14.01 -0.53
C GLY A 12 -8.67 12.88 -0.97
N SER A 13 -8.24 11.64 -0.74
CA SER A 13 -9.05 10.47 -0.99
C SER A 13 -10.03 10.34 0.17
N ILE A 14 -11.31 10.27 -0.17
CA ILE A 14 -12.38 9.96 0.76
C ILE A 14 -12.51 8.45 0.71
N GLN A 15 -12.03 7.78 1.75
CA GLN A 15 -12.09 6.33 1.83
C GLN A 15 -13.24 5.94 2.77
N THR A 16 -14.30 5.36 2.20
CA THR A 16 -15.36 4.71 2.97
C THR A 16 -14.99 3.26 3.35
N ARG A 17 -13.88 2.76 2.79
CA ARG A 17 -13.17 1.51 3.09
C ARG A 17 -11.74 1.72 2.61
N MET A 18 -10.73 1.28 3.38
CA MET A 18 -9.35 1.33 2.89
C MET A 18 -9.21 0.45 1.66
N ARG A 19 -8.74 1.06 0.56
CA ARG A 19 -8.11 0.32 -0.52
C ARG A 19 -6.62 0.45 -0.29
N SER A 20 -5.86 -0.60 -0.58
CA SER A 20 -4.39 -0.57 -0.52
C SER A 20 -3.87 0.78 -1.07
N ASP A 21 -3.11 1.51 -0.25
CA ASP A 21 -2.50 2.81 -0.59
C ASP A 21 -1.61 2.77 -1.86
N GLN A 22 -1.39 1.57 -2.41
CA GLN A 22 -0.70 1.30 -3.67
C GLN A 22 -1.48 1.80 -4.91
N ASP A 23 -2.79 2.07 -4.77
CA ASP A 23 -3.68 2.45 -5.88
C ASP A 23 -3.76 3.97 -6.16
N GLU A 24 -3.24 4.84 -5.29
CA GLU A 24 -3.57 6.27 -5.34
C GLU A 24 -2.71 7.15 -6.26
N ASN A 25 -2.02 6.58 -7.27
CA ASN A 25 -1.27 7.40 -8.21
C ASN A 25 -1.34 6.91 -9.66
N LYS A 26 -2.45 7.23 -10.35
CA LYS A 26 -2.49 7.23 -11.82
C LYS A 26 -1.56 8.33 -12.34
N ILE A 27 -0.32 7.96 -12.67
CA ILE A 27 0.55 8.71 -13.57
C ILE A 27 0.44 8.02 -14.94
N ALA A 28 0.16 8.80 -15.97
CA ALA A 28 -0.09 8.35 -17.33
C ALA A 28 1.06 7.48 -17.87
N GLY A 29 0.87 6.18 -17.76
CA GLY A 29 1.55 5.13 -18.50
C GLY A 29 0.61 3.94 -18.47
N ASN A 30 0.45 3.25 -19.60
CA ASN A 30 -0.34 2.03 -19.68
C ASN A 30 0.34 0.97 -18.81
N PHE A 31 -0.05 0.89 -17.54
CA PHE A 31 0.41 -0.11 -16.59
C PHE A 31 -0.85 -0.81 -16.05
N SER A 32 -0.87 -2.13 -16.14
CA SER A 32 -1.97 -2.95 -15.67
C SER A 32 -2.00 -2.95 -14.14
N ASP A 33 -2.97 -2.24 -13.56
CA ASP A 33 -3.29 -2.27 -12.13
C ASP A 33 -3.63 -3.71 -11.72
N VAL A 34 -2.75 -4.37 -10.96
CA VAL A 34 -3.06 -5.61 -10.24
C VAL A 34 -3.42 -5.21 -8.81
N ASP A 35 -4.71 -5.37 -8.45
CA ASP A 35 -5.27 -5.03 -7.14
C ASP A 35 -4.80 -6.07 -6.10
N PHE A 36 -3.86 -5.69 -5.23
CA PHE A 36 -3.36 -6.54 -4.14
C PHE A 36 -4.04 -6.20 -2.82
N LYS A 37 -4.46 -7.22 -2.05
CA LYS A 37 -5.11 -7.05 -0.74
C LYS A 37 -4.13 -7.25 0.42
N PHE A 38 -4.04 -6.22 1.26
CA PHE A 38 -3.27 -6.19 2.51
C PHE A 38 -4.23 -6.18 3.73
N ASP A 39 -5.28 -6.99 3.67
CA ASP A 39 -6.38 -6.95 4.66
C ASP A 39 -5.95 -7.36 6.08
N LEU A 40 -4.73 -7.91 6.22
CA LEU A 40 -4.09 -8.23 7.49
C LEU A 40 -3.25 -7.08 8.08
N SER A 41 -3.04 -6.00 7.35
CA SER A 41 -2.30 -4.84 7.86
C SER A 41 -3.07 -4.17 9.00
N VAL A 42 -2.34 -3.76 10.04
CA VAL A 42 -2.92 -3.14 11.25
C VAL A 42 -3.73 -1.89 10.90
N ASP A 43 -3.21 -1.08 9.97
CA ASP A 43 -3.88 0.11 9.50
C ASP A 43 -5.21 -0.27 8.83
N TYR A 44 -5.21 -1.24 7.91
CA TYR A 44 -6.42 -1.70 7.22
C TYR A 44 -7.47 -2.17 8.22
N GLN A 45 -7.06 -2.97 9.20
CA GLN A 45 -7.96 -3.48 10.23
C GLN A 45 -8.59 -2.36 11.06
N HIS A 46 -7.83 -1.32 11.41
CA HIS A 46 -8.34 -0.18 12.17
C HIS A 46 -9.43 0.58 11.39
N VAL A 47 -9.15 0.96 10.14
CA VAL A 47 -10.13 1.70 9.33
C VAL A 47 -11.33 0.84 8.95
N GLU A 48 -11.11 -0.42 8.56
CA GLU A 48 -12.21 -1.33 8.21
C GLU A 48 -13.13 -1.57 9.42
N LYS A 49 -12.58 -1.71 10.64
CA LYS A 49 -13.38 -1.87 11.86
C LYS A 49 -14.30 -0.66 12.11
N ASP A 50 -13.75 0.55 11.97
CA ASP A 50 -14.47 1.77 12.33
C ASP A 50 -15.39 2.28 11.19
N THR A 51 -15.17 1.80 9.96
CA THR A 51 -16.08 2.04 8.82
C THR A 51 -17.17 0.97 8.68
N GLN A 52 -16.93 -0.28 9.09
CA GLN A 52 -17.94 -1.35 9.08
C GLN A 52 -19.15 -1.02 9.97
N SER A 53 -18.96 -0.27 11.06
CA SER A 53 -20.07 0.23 11.89
C SER A 53 -20.90 1.33 11.20
N HIS A 54 -20.43 1.87 10.06
CA HIS A 54 -21.02 3.00 9.31
C HIS A 54 -21.11 4.32 10.10
N GLU A 55 -20.36 4.45 11.20
CA GLU A 55 -20.44 5.63 12.07
C GLU A 55 -19.46 6.73 11.66
N ASN A 56 -18.34 6.34 11.05
CA ASN A 56 -17.22 7.23 10.78
C ASN A 56 -16.83 7.26 9.29
N VAL A 57 -16.28 8.40 8.86
CA VAL A 57 -15.69 8.66 7.55
C VAL A 57 -14.24 9.06 7.77
N PHE A 58 -13.32 8.46 7.02
CA PHE A 58 -11.91 8.78 7.06
C PHE A 58 -11.50 9.57 5.82
N ALA A 59 -10.64 10.56 6.02
CA ALA A 59 -10.02 11.31 4.93
C ALA A 59 -8.55 11.53 5.22
N HIS A 60 -7.71 11.44 4.18
CA HIS A 60 -6.26 11.56 4.32
C HIS A 60 -5.74 12.71 3.44
N VAL A 61 -4.69 13.38 3.93
CA VAL A 61 -3.81 14.23 3.11
C VAL A 61 -2.44 13.61 3.15
N THR A 62 -1.83 13.43 1.98
CA THR A 62 -0.49 12.86 1.86
C THR A 62 0.43 13.75 1.05
N CYS A 63 1.70 13.67 1.39
CA CYS A 63 2.82 14.32 0.74
C CYS A 63 3.80 13.22 0.35
N ASN A 64 4.07 13.07 -0.94
CA ASN A 64 4.99 12.03 -1.45
C ASN A 64 6.22 12.68 -2.08
N CYS A 65 7.39 12.17 -1.75
CA CYS A 65 8.67 12.51 -2.36
C CYS A 65 9.32 11.23 -2.88
N SER A 66 9.35 11.03 -4.20
CA SER A 66 10.00 9.86 -4.79
C SER A 66 11.50 10.11 -4.95
N ALA A 67 12.32 9.17 -4.48
CA ALA A 67 13.77 9.25 -4.59
C ALA A 67 14.25 8.57 -5.89
N TYR A 68 13.86 7.31 -6.10
CA TYR A 68 14.18 6.52 -7.29
C TYR A 68 13.25 5.30 -7.41
N ASP A 69 13.24 4.71 -8.60
CA ASP A 69 12.56 3.45 -8.89
C ASP A 69 13.62 2.35 -9.05
N LEU A 70 13.39 1.18 -8.46
CA LEU A 70 14.14 -0.04 -8.70
C LEU A 70 13.25 -0.99 -9.50
N THR A 71 13.79 -1.54 -10.59
CA THR A 71 13.06 -2.47 -11.45
C THR A 71 13.95 -3.67 -11.75
N MET A 72 13.38 -4.87 -11.63
CA MET A 72 14.03 -6.12 -12.01
C MET A 72 14.03 -6.26 -13.53
N HIS A 73 15.20 -6.54 -14.10
CA HIS A 73 15.29 -6.95 -15.51
C HIS A 73 14.62 -8.32 -15.66
N ILE A 74 13.72 -8.50 -16.65
CA ILE A 74 12.95 -9.74 -16.78
C ILE A 74 13.74 -10.84 -17.51
N PHE A 75 14.40 -10.50 -18.62
CA PHE A 75 15.12 -11.49 -19.45
C PHE A 75 16.59 -11.63 -19.08
N ASP A 76 17.19 -10.58 -18.51
CA ASP A 76 18.55 -10.56 -17.96
C ASP A 76 18.43 -10.33 -16.44
N HIS A 77 17.63 -11.19 -15.81
CA HIS A 77 17.33 -11.07 -14.39
C HIS A 77 18.57 -11.46 -13.55
N PRO A 78 18.71 -10.93 -12.32
CA PRO A 78 19.73 -11.39 -11.38
C PRO A 78 19.59 -12.90 -11.14
N ALA A 79 20.70 -13.57 -10.80
CA ALA A 79 20.66 -14.97 -10.42
C ALA A 79 19.62 -15.20 -9.30
N VAL A 80 18.82 -16.25 -9.44
CA VAL A 80 17.86 -16.65 -8.41
C VAL A 80 18.64 -17.13 -7.19
N ASP A 81 18.15 -16.77 -6.00
CA ASP A 81 18.76 -17.17 -4.74
C ASP A 81 18.85 -18.71 -4.62
N GLU A 82 19.98 -19.21 -4.10
CA GLU A 82 20.25 -20.66 -4.04
C GLU A 82 19.26 -21.37 -3.12
N ASP A 83 18.83 -20.74 -2.02
CA ASP A 83 17.87 -21.32 -1.09
C ASP A 83 16.48 -21.41 -1.73
N PHE A 84 16.09 -20.40 -2.51
CA PHE A 84 14.85 -20.46 -3.29
C PHE A 84 14.87 -21.61 -4.31
N ILE A 85 16.01 -21.83 -4.98
CA ILE A 85 16.18 -22.95 -5.93
C ILE A 85 16.02 -24.28 -5.20
N LEU A 86 16.75 -24.49 -4.10
CA LEU A 86 16.71 -25.73 -3.32
C LEU A 86 15.31 -25.98 -2.74
N GLY A 87 14.67 -24.96 -2.18
CA GLY A 87 13.30 -25.02 -1.70
C GLY A 87 12.33 -25.42 -2.82
N SER A 88 12.50 -24.85 -4.01
CA SER A 88 11.67 -25.17 -5.19
C SER A 88 11.88 -26.61 -5.67
N GLU A 89 13.09 -27.13 -5.58
CA GLU A 89 13.43 -28.52 -5.90
C GLU A 89 12.77 -29.51 -4.93
N MET A 90 12.75 -29.19 -3.64
CA MET A 90 12.15 -30.01 -2.58
C MET A 90 10.62 -30.11 -2.66
N LEU A 91 9.94 -29.17 -3.31
CA LEU A 91 8.49 -29.24 -3.49
C LEU A 91 8.07 -30.42 -4.37
N PRO A 92 7.06 -31.21 -3.96
CA PRO A 92 6.50 -32.27 -4.82
C PRO A 92 5.71 -31.67 -5.98
N ALA A 93 5.63 -32.38 -7.10
CA ALA A 93 4.81 -31.97 -8.25
C ALA A 93 3.31 -31.94 -7.92
N GLN A 94 2.86 -32.93 -7.13
CA GLN A 94 1.52 -32.95 -6.54
C GLN A 94 1.50 -32.09 -5.29
N TYR A 95 0.41 -31.32 -5.09
CA TYR A 95 0.25 -30.46 -3.93
C TYR A 95 0.35 -31.25 -2.61
N ASP A 96 1.23 -30.77 -1.74
CA ASP A 96 1.39 -31.18 -0.35
C ASP A 96 1.25 -29.93 0.53
N GLU A 97 0.21 -29.86 1.35
CA GLU A 97 -0.11 -28.66 2.12
C GLU A 97 1.05 -28.26 3.05
N GLU A 98 1.70 -29.20 3.72
CA GLU A 98 2.74 -28.87 4.70
C GLU A 98 3.97 -28.26 4.02
N LEU A 99 4.44 -28.88 2.94
CA LEU A 99 5.64 -28.43 2.21
C LEU A 99 5.41 -27.11 1.48
N TYR A 100 4.25 -26.93 0.83
CA TYR A 100 3.94 -25.69 0.13
C TYR A 100 3.69 -24.53 1.12
N MET A 101 3.06 -24.78 2.27
CA MET A 101 2.90 -23.75 3.30
C MET A 101 4.23 -23.40 3.97
N ALA A 102 5.14 -24.37 4.14
CA ALA A 102 6.50 -24.10 4.59
C ALA A 102 7.26 -23.20 3.61
N PHE A 103 7.17 -23.50 2.32
CA PHE A 103 7.77 -22.67 1.27
C PHE A 103 7.20 -21.24 1.26
N ILE A 104 5.86 -21.09 1.34
CA ILE A 104 5.22 -19.76 1.39
C ILE A 104 5.59 -19.01 2.68
N ARG A 105 5.77 -19.70 3.81
CA ARG A 105 6.23 -19.05 5.04
C ARG A 105 7.65 -18.49 4.92
N GLU A 106 8.52 -19.18 4.19
CA GLU A 106 9.91 -18.76 4.01
C GLU A 106 10.04 -17.63 2.97
N PHE A 107 9.43 -17.81 1.79
CA PHE A 107 9.64 -16.91 0.65
C PHE A 107 8.48 -15.94 0.38
N GLY A 108 7.36 -16.10 1.08
CA GLY A 108 6.14 -15.34 0.83
C GLY A 108 5.32 -15.85 -0.36
N THR A 109 4.26 -15.12 -0.67
CA THR A 109 3.34 -15.43 -1.79
C THR A 109 3.73 -14.73 -3.09
N HIS A 110 4.62 -13.73 -3.02
CA HIS A 110 4.98 -12.87 -4.14
C HIS A 110 6.44 -12.47 -4.11
N VAL A 111 6.96 -12.10 -5.29
CA VAL A 111 8.31 -11.57 -5.48
C VAL A 111 8.23 -10.12 -5.98
N LEU A 112 9.10 -9.27 -5.43
CA LEU A 112 9.22 -7.88 -5.83
C LEU A 112 9.87 -7.74 -7.21
N THR A 113 9.15 -7.15 -8.16
CA THR A 113 9.65 -6.90 -9.52
C THR A 113 9.92 -5.43 -9.78
N GLN A 114 9.22 -4.53 -9.07
CA GLN A 114 9.52 -3.11 -9.07
C GLN A 114 9.17 -2.50 -7.72
N VAL A 115 9.97 -1.53 -7.28
CA VAL A 115 9.66 -0.70 -6.12
C VAL A 115 9.98 0.76 -6.41
N ARG A 116 9.02 1.64 -6.14
CA ARG A 116 9.27 3.07 -6.01
C ARG A 116 9.61 3.35 -4.56
N VAL A 117 10.81 3.87 -4.31
CA VAL A 117 11.22 4.26 -2.96
C VAL A 117 11.27 5.77 -2.81
N GLY A 118 11.06 6.25 -1.60
CA GLY A 118 10.99 7.66 -1.29
C GLY A 118 10.54 7.91 0.14
N GLY A 119 9.85 9.03 0.34
CA GLY A 119 9.28 9.42 1.61
C GLY A 119 7.84 9.84 1.45
N ARG A 120 7.04 9.53 2.47
CA ARG A 120 5.64 9.88 2.57
C ARG A 120 5.35 10.43 3.95
N TRP A 121 4.81 11.63 4.00
CA TRP A 121 4.16 12.15 5.20
C TRP A 121 2.67 12.22 4.96
N GLY A 122 1.88 12.00 5.99
CA GLY A 122 0.44 12.18 5.87
C GLY A 122 -0.23 12.56 7.17
N TRP A 123 -1.46 13.03 7.01
CA TRP A 123 -2.37 13.36 8.08
C TRP A 123 -3.71 12.67 7.81
N GLN A 124 -4.10 11.79 8.73
CA GLN A 124 -5.34 11.06 8.71
C GLN A 124 -6.33 11.72 9.65
N MET A 125 -7.56 11.90 9.17
CA MET A 125 -8.65 12.54 9.89
C MET A 125 -9.85 11.61 9.90
N GLU A 126 -10.50 11.54 11.06
CA GLU A 126 -11.75 10.86 11.27
C GLU A 126 -12.86 11.90 11.45
N PHE A 127 -14.00 11.64 10.85
CA PHE A 127 -15.22 12.44 10.97
C PHE A 127 -16.37 11.52 11.31
N SER A 128 -17.30 11.97 12.16
CA SER A 128 -18.59 11.27 12.24
C SER A 128 -19.37 11.46 10.94
N LYS A 129 -20.09 10.42 10.50
CA LYS A 129 -20.91 10.47 9.29
C LYS A 129 -21.93 11.61 9.29
N MET A 130 -22.45 11.95 10.48
CA MET A 130 -23.35 13.08 10.66
C MET A 130 -22.66 14.41 10.38
N SER A 131 -21.44 14.63 10.90
CA SER A 131 -20.67 15.85 10.65
C SER A 131 -20.27 15.95 9.18
N TRP A 132 -19.88 14.82 8.59
CA TRP A 132 -19.58 14.73 7.15
C TRP A 132 -20.79 15.14 6.30
N SER A 133 -21.95 14.50 6.52
CA SER A 133 -23.19 14.79 5.80
C SER A 133 -23.65 16.23 5.99
N HIS A 134 -23.44 16.79 7.19
CA HIS A 134 -23.75 18.18 7.47
C HIS A 134 -22.86 19.14 6.65
N MET A 135 -21.55 18.89 6.57
CA MET A 135 -20.65 19.68 5.73
C MET A 135 -21.03 19.60 4.24
N GLU A 136 -21.36 18.40 3.74
CA GLU A 136 -21.83 18.22 2.36
C GLU A 136 -23.11 19.03 2.09
N SER A 137 -24.09 18.94 2.98
CA SER A 137 -25.38 19.63 2.81
C SER A 137 -25.32 21.15 2.96
N THR A 138 -24.30 21.68 3.62
CA THR A 138 -24.09 23.13 3.82
C THR A 138 -23.21 23.78 2.75
N GLY A 139 -22.76 23.00 1.76
CA GLY A 139 -21.97 23.49 0.64
C GLY A 139 -20.50 23.76 0.98
N ILE A 140 -20.01 23.23 2.11
CA ILE A 140 -18.59 23.32 2.48
C ILE A 140 -17.77 22.55 1.45
N ASN A 141 -16.70 23.18 0.95
CA ASN A 141 -15.76 22.47 0.09
C ASN A 141 -14.81 21.64 0.97
N ILE A 142 -15.25 20.42 1.30
CA ILE A 142 -14.54 19.53 2.23
C ILE A 142 -13.12 19.23 1.72
N SER A 143 -12.95 18.92 0.44
CA SER A 143 -11.62 18.62 -0.13
C SER A 143 -10.67 19.82 -0.06
N ALA A 144 -11.16 21.04 -0.35
CA ALA A 144 -10.36 22.24 -0.19
C ALA A 144 -10.02 22.49 1.29
N GLY A 145 -11.02 22.43 2.18
CA GLY A 145 -10.82 22.62 3.62
C GLY A 145 -9.80 21.64 4.22
N ILE A 146 -9.88 20.36 3.84
CA ILE A 146 -8.92 19.32 4.21
C ILE A 146 -7.52 19.65 3.68
N ALA A 147 -7.38 20.06 2.42
CA ALA A 147 -6.08 20.40 1.84
C ALA A 147 -5.42 21.60 2.55
N TYR A 148 -6.21 22.62 2.91
CA TYR A 148 -5.72 23.77 3.68
C TYR A 148 -5.34 23.38 5.11
N ALA A 149 -6.21 22.66 5.80
CA ALA A 149 -5.94 22.17 7.15
C ALA A 149 -4.69 21.27 7.17
N GLY A 150 -4.51 20.43 6.14
CA GLY A 150 -3.30 19.61 5.98
C GLY A 150 -2.02 20.43 5.85
N LYS A 151 -2.02 21.51 5.06
CA LYS A 151 -0.87 22.43 4.95
C LYS A 151 -0.57 23.11 6.28
N TRP A 152 -1.60 23.52 7.01
CA TRP A 152 -1.47 24.11 8.35
C TRP A 152 -0.85 23.12 9.33
N THR A 153 -1.38 21.90 9.41
CA THR A 153 -0.87 20.81 10.24
C THR A 153 0.57 20.44 9.87
N ALA A 154 0.92 20.51 8.59
CA ALA A 154 2.27 20.29 8.07
C ALA A 154 3.24 21.45 8.38
N GLY A 155 2.79 22.57 8.95
CA GLY A 155 3.62 23.76 9.21
C GLY A 155 4.08 24.51 7.96
N ILE A 156 3.43 24.27 6.81
CA ILE A 156 3.78 24.88 5.53
C ILE A 156 3.16 26.28 5.47
N SER A 157 3.94 27.31 5.14
CA SER A 157 3.42 28.66 4.95
C SER A 157 2.57 28.74 3.67
N PHE A 158 1.36 29.30 3.75
CA PHE A 158 0.49 29.53 2.60
C PHE A 158 -0.30 30.83 2.74
N ASP A 159 -0.75 31.37 1.61
CA ASP A 159 -1.57 32.59 1.56
C ASP A 159 -2.99 32.26 2.02
N VAL A 160 -3.45 32.89 3.11
CA VAL A 160 -4.67 32.54 3.87
C VAL A 160 -5.96 33.04 3.17
N GLY A 161 -5.84 33.63 1.98
CA GLY A 161 -6.87 34.46 1.37
C GLY A 161 -8.11 33.76 0.81
N VAL A 162 -8.11 32.44 0.61
CA VAL A 162 -9.22 31.74 -0.06
C VAL A 162 -9.51 30.44 0.67
N HIS A 163 -10.63 30.35 1.43
CA HIS A 163 -11.14 29.15 2.13
C HIS A 163 -10.89 29.01 3.65
N HIS A 164 -10.67 30.12 4.40
CA HIS A 164 -10.60 30.05 5.86
C HIS A 164 -11.85 29.42 6.51
N ALA A 165 -13.04 29.76 6.00
CA ALA A 165 -14.30 29.22 6.51
C ALA A 165 -14.45 27.71 6.27
N ASP A 166 -14.06 27.21 5.09
CA ASP A 166 -14.09 25.77 4.78
C ASP A 166 -13.07 25.01 5.63
N MET A 167 -11.85 25.53 5.76
CA MET A 167 -10.80 24.95 6.62
C MET A 167 -11.26 24.88 8.07
N GLU A 168 -11.83 25.96 8.60
CA GLU A 168 -12.36 25.98 9.96
C GLU A 168 -13.51 24.97 10.15
N ALA A 169 -14.46 24.92 9.20
CA ALA A 169 -15.58 23.99 9.26
C ALA A 169 -15.10 22.54 9.28
N VAL A 170 -14.18 22.19 8.39
CA VAL A 170 -13.53 20.87 8.36
C VAL A 170 -12.80 20.59 9.66
N THR A 171 -11.93 21.51 10.12
CA THR A 171 -11.09 21.28 11.30
C THR A 171 -11.94 21.08 12.56
N ARG A 172 -13.07 21.79 12.69
CA ARG A 172 -14.03 21.61 13.80
C ARG A 172 -14.79 20.29 13.75
N ALA A 173 -14.94 19.68 12.56
CA ALA A 173 -15.68 18.44 12.38
C ALA A 173 -14.82 17.18 12.62
N ILE A 174 -13.50 17.33 12.75
CA ILE A 174 -12.58 16.22 13.01
C ILE A 174 -12.80 15.67 14.42
N SER A 175 -13.15 14.38 14.54
CA SER A 175 -13.29 13.69 15.84
C SER A 175 -11.93 13.20 16.35
N HIS A 176 -11.14 12.60 15.46
CA HIS A 176 -9.80 12.10 15.74
C HIS A 176 -8.87 12.39 14.57
N ASN A 177 -7.58 12.54 14.85
CA ASN A 177 -6.58 12.63 13.80
C ASN A 177 -5.22 12.08 14.25
N SER A 178 -4.39 11.74 13.28
CA SER A 178 -3.02 11.29 13.48
C SER A 178 -2.16 11.71 12.30
N THR A 179 -0.87 11.91 12.55
CA THR A 179 0.12 12.11 11.48
C THR A 179 1.02 10.90 11.38
N PHE A 180 1.52 10.62 10.19
CA PHE A 180 2.48 9.53 9.95
C PHE A 180 3.59 10.00 9.02
N ASN A 181 4.74 9.34 9.13
CA ASN A 181 5.90 9.58 8.27
C ASN A 181 6.61 8.26 7.98
N VAL A 182 6.82 7.99 6.69
CA VAL A 182 7.48 6.79 6.17
C VAL A 182 8.60 7.24 5.25
N GLY A 183 9.85 6.86 5.54
CA GLY A 183 11.02 7.28 4.76
C GLY A 183 11.42 8.74 4.99
N GLY A 184 12.71 8.92 5.31
CA GLY A 184 13.26 10.21 5.73
C GLY A 184 12.65 10.75 7.03
N ALA A 185 12.96 12.01 7.32
CA ALA A 185 12.40 12.76 8.43
C ALA A 185 11.64 13.97 7.89
N PHE A 186 10.33 14.03 8.16
CA PHE A 186 9.48 15.12 7.69
C PHE A 186 9.98 16.49 8.16
N SER A 187 9.94 17.46 7.25
CA SER A 187 10.18 18.87 7.53
C SER A 187 9.24 19.72 6.69
N PRO A 188 8.69 20.83 7.23
CA PRO A 188 7.96 21.79 6.42
C PRO A 188 8.83 22.43 5.33
N ASP A 189 10.16 22.45 5.51
CA ASP A 189 11.11 22.84 4.47
C ASP A 189 11.31 21.68 3.49
N VAL A 190 10.84 21.89 2.26
CA VAL A 190 10.90 20.90 1.18
C VAL A 190 12.33 20.45 0.86
N ASN A 191 13.32 21.33 0.98
CA ASN A 191 14.72 20.97 0.70
C ASN A 191 15.28 20.08 1.81
N VAL A 192 14.97 20.39 3.07
CA VAL A 192 15.35 19.57 4.23
C VAL A 192 14.69 18.20 4.15
N TRP A 193 13.38 18.16 3.87
CA TRP A 193 12.66 16.89 3.75
C TRP A 193 13.13 16.05 2.56
N THR A 194 13.31 16.66 1.39
CA THR A 194 13.83 15.93 0.22
C THR A 194 15.24 15.39 0.47
N GLY A 195 16.08 16.15 1.20
CA GLY A 195 17.41 15.70 1.61
C GLY A 195 17.35 14.48 2.52
N SER A 196 16.46 14.48 3.51
CA SER A 196 16.30 13.34 4.44
C SER A 196 15.71 12.11 3.74
N VAL A 197 14.75 12.30 2.83
CA VAL A 197 14.17 11.23 2.02
C VAL A 197 15.21 10.55 1.12
N LYS A 198 16.08 11.33 0.47
CA LYS A 198 17.18 10.76 -0.33
C LYS A 198 18.16 9.95 0.51
N ALA A 199 18.40 10.37 1.76
CA ALA A 199 19.32 9.68 2.66
C ALA A 199 18.73 8.39 3.23
N GLN A 200 17.41 8.34 3.43
CA GLN A 200 16.72 7.21 4.08
C GLN A 200 15.38 6.90 3.38
N PRO A 201 15.39 6.51 2.09
CA PRO A 201 14.16 6.23 1.37
C PRO A 201 13.55 4.90 1.84
N MET A 202 12.22 4.85 1.88
CA MET A 202 11.43 3.66 2.16
C MET A 202 10.54 3.31 0.96
N PRO A 203 10.10 2.05 0.81
CA PRO A 203 9.13 1.67 -0.21
C PRO A 203 7.85 2.50 -0.11
N LEU A 204 7.45 3.11 -1.22
CA LEU A 204 6.19 3.83 -1.39
C LEU A 204 5.20 3.04 -2.24
N GLN A 205 5.70 2.42 -3.31
CA GLN A 205 4.90 1.61 -4.21
C GLN A 205 5.62 0.32 -4.57
N LEU A 206 4.92 -0.80 -4.61
CA LEU A 206 5.41 -2.13 -4.94
C LEU A 206 4.69 -2.65 -6.18
N GLN A 207 5.44 -3.31 -7.07
CA GLN A 207 4.90 -4.20 -8.08
C GLN A 207 5.39 -5.61 -7.78
N LEU A 208 4.43 -6.51 -7.66
CA LEU A 208 4.65 -7.86 -7.18
C LEU A 208 4.22 -8.85 -8.25
N LEU A 209 4.94 -9.94 -8.35
CA LEU A 209 4.59 -11.08 -9.19
C LEU A 209 4.29 -12.27 -8.28
N GLU A 210 3.26 -13.07 -8.57
CA GLU A 210 2.99 -14.25 -7.74
C GLU A 210 4.19 -15.20 -7.79
N VAL A 211 4.55 -15.78 -6.63
CA VAL A 211 5.69 -16.70 -6.53
C VAL A 211 5.57 -17.91 -7.46
N SER A 212 4.34 -18.31 -7.82
CA SER A 212 4.11 -19.39 -8.78
C SER A 212 4.65 -19.07 -10.19
N ASP A 213 4.73 -17.80 -10.58
CA ASP A 213 5.23 -17.40 -11.90
C ASP A 213 6.75 -17.57 -12.03
N PHE A 214 7.45 -17.78 -10.91
CA PHE A 214 8.87 -18.13 -10.90
C PHE A 214 9.11 -19.62 -11.20
N PHE A 215 8.08 -20.47 -11.22
CA PHE A 215 8.20 -21.89 -11.60
C PHE A 215 8.21 -22.06 -13.12
N THR A 216 9.24 -21.51 -13.77
CA THR A 216 9.48 -21.60 -15.21
C THR A 216 10.95 -21.86 -15.48
N THR A 217 11.29 -22.32 -16.68
CA THR A 217 12.69 -22.56 -17.06
C THR A 217 13.52 -21.28 -17.19
N LEU A 218 12.87 -20.10 -17.22
CA LEU A 218 13.57 -18.81 -17.17
C LEU A 218 14.29 -18.64 -15.83
N TYR A 219 13.56 -18.86 -14.72
CA TYR A 219 14.08 -18.66 -13.37
C TYR A 219 14.67 -19.95 -12.75
N LEU A 220 14.15 -21.11 -13.13
CA LEU A 220 14.57 -22.44 -12.64
C LEU A 220 15.00 -23.33 -13.82
N PRO A 221 16.15 -23.07 -14.45
CA PRO A 221 16.56 -23.72 -15.70
C PRO A 221 16.72 -25.25 -15.57
N ASN A 222 17.09 -25.75 -14.39
CA ASN A 222 17.26 -27.18 -14.11
C ASN A 222 16.04 -27.79 -13.39
N GLY A 223 14.97 -27.01 -13.22
CA GLY A 223 13.80 -27.43 -12.47
C GLY A 223 13.03 -28.56 -13.16
N THR A 224 12.53 -29.50 -12.37
CA THR A 224 11.71 -30.63 -12.85
C THR A 224 10.24 -30.43 -12.52
N ASN A 225 9.36 -30.91 -13.40
CA ASN A 225 7.90 -30.83 -13.23
C ASN A 225 7.37 -29.41 -12.96
N LEU A 226 8.02 -28.38 -13.53
CA LEU A 226 7.78 -26.98 -13.20
C LEU A 226 6.32 -26.54 -13.39
N GLU A 227 5.65 -26.99 -14.44
CA GLU A 227 4.24 -26.66 -14.69
C GLU A 227 3.29 -27.23 -13.62
N ALA A 228 3.55 -28.47 -13.18
CA ALA A 228 2.79 -29.11 -12.11
C ALA A 228 3.06 -28.41 -10.76
N LYS A 229 4.32 -28.11 -10.46
CA LYS A 229 4.72 -27.35 -9.26
C LYS A 229 4.11 -25.95 -9.26
N ARG A 230 4.09 -25.26 -10.41
CA ARG A 230 3.41 -23.96 -10.59
C ARG A 230 1.93 -24.05 -10.26
N SER A 231 1.23 -25.04 -10.80
CA SER A 231 -0.20 -25.24 -10.54
C SER A 231 -0.49 -25.53 -9.06
N SER A 232 0.36 -26.34 -8.43
CA SER A 232 0.30 -26.62 -6.98
C SER A 232 0.61 -25.38 -6.14
N MET A 233 1.56 -24.54 -6.54
CA MET A 233 1.86 -23.27 -5.86
C MET A 233 0.71 -22.27 -6.00
N GLN A 234 0.10 -22.16 -7.18
CA GLN A 234 -1.12 -21.35 -7.39
C GLN A 234 -2.28 -21.82 -6.50
N HIS A 235 -2.40 -23.12 -6.27
CA HIS A 235 -3.36 -23.63 -5.30
C HIS A 235 -2.98 -23.24 -3.88
N ALA A 236 -1.72 -23.44 -3.48
CA ALA A 236 -1.20 -23.10 -2.17
C ALA A 236 -1.42 -21.62 -1.82
N VAL A 237 -1.07 -20.69 -2.71
CA VAL A 237 -1.29 -19.24 -2.53
C VAL A 237 -2.78 -18.92 -2.36
N ARG A 238 -3.66 -19.55 -3.14
CA ARG A 238 -5.12 -19.34 -3.02
C ARG A 238 -5.67 -19.79 -1.67
N VAL A 239 -5.17 -20.89 -1.12
CA VAL A 239 -5.65 -21.44 0.16
C VAL A 239 -4.86 -20.95 1.37
N TYR A 240 -3.80 -20.15 1.16
CA TYR A 240 -2.91 -19.66 2.23
C TYR A 240 -3.67 -18.90 3.32
N CYS A 241 -4.59 -17.99 2.96
CA CYS A 241 -5.38 -17.28 3.98
C CYS A 241 -6.19 -18.25 4.85
N LEU A 242 -6.83 -19.25 4.24
CA LEU A 242 -7.60 -20.25 5.00
C LEU A 242 -6.70 -21.07 5.92
N TYR A 243 -5.47 -21.36 5.47
CA TYR A 243 -4.46 -21.99 6.31
C TYR A 243 -4.09 -21.10 7.50
N VAL A 244 -3.80 -19.82 7.28
CA VAL A 244 -3.53 -18.84 8.34
C VAL A 244 -4.72 -18.75 9.30
N GLN A 245 -5.94 -18.66 8.79
CA GLN A 245 -7.16 -18.60 9.61
C GLN A 245 -7.29 -19.82 10.51
N LYS A 246 -7.03 -21.01 9.98
CA LYS A 246 -7.21 -22.26 10.72
C LYS A 246 -6.07 -22.54 11.71
N HIS A 247 -4.85 -22.14 11.40
CA HIS A 247 -3.65 -22.61 12.11
C HIS A 247 -2.84 -21.52 12.82
N VAL A 248 -3.02 -20.25 12.46
CA VAL A 248 -2.18 -19.13 12.93
C VAL A 248 -3.02 -18.05 13.60
N ASP A 249 -3.99 -17.49 12.89
CA ASP A 249 -4.84 -16.39 13.36
C ASP A 249 -6.32 -16.64 13.01
N PRO A 250 -7.12 -17.18 13.94
CA PRO A 250 -8.56 -17.40 13.75
C PRO A 250 -9.37 -16.15 13.40
N SER A 251 -8.83 -14.95 13.62
CA SER A 251 -9.48 -13.69 13.30
C SER A 251 -9.22 -13.19 11.87
N ALA A 252 -8.30 -13.85 11.14
CA ALA A 252 -8.02 -13.54 9.74
C ALA A 252 -9.31 -13.62 8.90
N LYS A 253 -9.61 -12.55 8.14
CA LYS A 253 -10.78 -12.48 7.27
C LYS A 253 -10.39 -12.90 5.85
N CYS A 254 -10.73 -14.12 5.47
CA CYS A 254 -10.50 -14.62 4.11
C CYS A 254 -11.72 -14.31 3.22
N GLY A 255 -11.55 -13.41 2.26
CA GLY A 255 -12.55 -13.15 1.21
C GLY A 255 -12.45 -14.14 0.04
N ASP A 256 -13.55 -14.30 -0.70
CA ASP A 256 -13.71 -15.33 -1.75
C ASP A 256 -12.95 -15.09 -3.07
N THR A 257 -12.16 -14.02 -3.20
CA THR A 257 -11.48 -13.72 -4.49
C THR A 257 -10.15 -12.96 -4.33
N HIS A 258 -9.10 -13.65 -4.80
CA HIS A 258 -7.76 -13.25 -5.25
C HIS A 258 -6.69 -12.74 -4.24
N GLN A 259 -5.47 -13.23 -4.50
CA GLN A 259 -4.12 -13.04 -3.95
C GLN A 259 -3.92 -12.10 -2.74
N TRP A 260 -3.35 -12.68 -1.68
CA TRP A 260 -3.03 -12.04 -0.40
C TRP A 260 -1.54 -11.69 -0.30
N LEU A 261 -1.26 -10.56 0.35
CA LEU A 261 0.07 -10.14 0.79
C LEU A 261 0.12 -9.98 2.30
N ILE A 262 1.31 -10.23 2.87
CA ILE A 262 1.69 -9.88 4.24
C ILE A 262 2.32 -8.49 4.23
#